data_AF-A0A9Q0DAN7-F1
#
_entry.id   AF-A0A9Q0DAN7-F1
#
_cell.length_a   1.000
_cell.length_b   1.000
_cell.length_c   1.000
_cell.angle_alpha   90.00
_cell.angle_beta   90.00
_cell.angle_gamma   90.00
#
_symmetry.space_group_name_H-M   'P 1'
#
loop_
_entity.id
_entity.type
_entity.pdbx_description
1 polymer ?
#
loop_
_entity_poly.entity_id
_entity_poly.type
_entity_poly.pdbx_seq_one_letter_code
_entity_poly.pdbx_strand_id
1 'polypeptide(L)'
;MAPEEESSRVSGPAHTRYWRHYQQAMGWYQQHRRAYSKCDVSNMEITEELRQYFAQTEKHKEELRRQQELEAEELATYVPADQDLHRGAWLSSAAAPNERPGARRGAEMKKLYGEDAAKIQAMEAALQLHFDRNCDRRQPKYWPVIPLRL
;
A
#
# COMPACT_ATOMS: atom_id res chain seq x y z
N MET A 1 -39.49 16.16 36.47
CA MET A 1 -38.78 15.37 37.49
C MET A 1 -37.36 15.17 36.99
N ALA A 2 -36.51 16.18 37.19
CA ALA A 2 -35.10 16.12 36.86
C ALA A 2 -34.35 15.78 38.16
N PRO A 3 -33.38 14.85 38.15
CA PRO A 3 -32.53 14.66 39.31
C PRO A 3 -31.55 15.84 39.35
N GLU A 4 -31.91 16.82 40.18
CA GLU A 4 -30.98 17.67 40.93
C GLU A 4 -30.12 16.77 41.84
N GLU A 5 -28.92 17.26 42.20
CA GLU A 5 -27.96 16.65 43.14
C GLU A 5 -27.05 15.53 42.60
N GLU A 6 -25.95 15.91 41.94
CA GLU A 6 -24.57 15.57 42.39
C GLU A 6 -23.50 16.29 41.53
N SER A 7 -23.49 17.64 41.52
CA SER A 7 -22.53 18.43 40.72
C SER A 7 -21.53 19.20 41.57
N SER A 8 -20.97 18.56 42.60
CA SER A 8 -19.94 19.18 43.45
C SER A 8 -18.65 18.35 43.57
N ARG A 9 -18.52 17.22 42.85
CA ARG A 9 -17.34 16.32 42.96
C ARG A 9 -16.54 16.05 41.70
N VAL A 10 -16.85 16.67 40.56
CA VAL A 10 -16.04 16.51 39.33
C VAL A 10 -15.59 17.86 38.78
N SER A 11 -15.02 18.73 39.60
CA SER A 11 -14.37 19.97 39.13
C SER A 11 -12.86 19.86 39.26
N GLY A 12 -12.29 18.81 38.68
CA GLY A 12 -10.84 18.71 38.47
C GLY A 12 -10.41 19.55 37.26
N PRO A 13 -9.14 20.03 37.19
CA PRO A 13 -8.62 20.76 36.04
C PRO A 13 -8.76 20.01 34.69
N ALA A 14 -8.85 18.68 34.75
CA ALA A 14 -9.11 17.84 33.59
C ALA A 14 -10.55 17.96 33.06
N HIS A 15 -11.55 18.10 33.94
CA HIS A 15 -12.96 18.26 33.58
C HIS A 15 -13.20 19.58 32.86
N THR A 16 -12.61 20.67 33.36
CA THR A 16 -12.73 22.00 32.71
C THR A 16 -12.00 22.06 31.37
N ARG A 17 -10.86 21.37 31.22
CA ARG A 17 -10.18 21.22 29.93
C ARG A 17 -11.02 20.42 28.93
N TYR A 18 -11.54 19.27 29.34
CA TYR A 18 -12.41 18.43 28.51
C TYR A 18 -13.61 19.21 27.96
N TRP A 19 -14.34 19.90 28.83
CA TRP A 19 -15.52 20.67 28.41
C TRP A 19 -15.18 21.89 27.57
N ARG A 20 -14.01 22.52 27.78
CA ARG A 20 -13.54 23.60 26.92
C ARG A 20 -13.29 23.11 25.48
N HIS A 21 -12.67 21.94 25.33
CA HIS A 21 -12.49 21.33 24.02
C HIS A 21 -13.81 20.88 23.40
N TYR A 22 -14.72 20.31 24.20
CA TYR A 22 -16.05 19.95 23.74
C TYR A 22 -16.83 21.16 23.21
N GLN A 23 -16.81 22.29 23.92
CA GLN A 23 -17.47 23.53 23.49
C GLN A 23 -16.88 24.08 22.19
N GLN A 24 -15.55 24.04 22.04
CA GLN A 24 -14.87 24.45 20.81
C GLN A 24 -15.27 23.54 19.62
N ALA A 25 -15.27 22.22 19.82
CA ALA A 25 -15.66 21.26 18.79
C ALA A 25 -17.14 21.39 18.40
N MET A 26 -18.03 21.57 19.38
CA MET A 26 -19.45 21.79 19.14
C MET A 26 -19.73 23.13 18.45
N GLY A 27 -18.97 24.17 18.78
CA GLY A 27 -19.00 25.46 18.08
C GLY A 27 -18.58 25.33 16.61
N TRP A 28 -17.48 24.62 16.35
CA TRP A 28 -17.03 24.31 14.99
C TRP A 28 -18.09 23.54 14.19
N TYR A 29 -18.65 22.47 14.77
CA TYR A 29 -19.68 21.65 14.12
C TYR A 29 -20.93 22.48 13.75
N GLN A 30 -21.39 23.35 14.64
CA GLN A 30 -22.53 24.24 14.39
C GLN A 30 -22.26 25.24 13.25
N GLN A 31 -21.06 25.85 13.23
CA GLN A 31 -20.66 26.77 12.17
C GLN A 31 -20.55 26.05 10.83
N HIS A 32 -19.94 24.87 10.82
CA HIS A 32 -19.79 24.05 9.64
C HIS A 32 -21.14 23.60 9.09
N ARG A 33 -22.05 23.12 9.94
CA ARG A 33 -23.42 22.74 9.57
C ARG A 33 -24.20 23.94 9.00
N ARG A 34 -24.04 25.14 9.58
CA ARG A 34 -24.65 26.37 9.06
C ARG A 34 -24.06 26.79 7.71
N ALA A 35 -22.74 26.63 7.51
CA ALA A 35 -22.09 26.91 6.23
C ALA A 35 -22.60 25.96 5.14
N TYR A 36 -22.62 24.65 5.41
CA TYR A 36 -23.15 23.64 4.49
C TYR A 36 -24.65 23.82 4.20
N SER A 37 -25.44 24.22 5.19
CA SER A 37 -26.87 24.49 5.00
C SER A 37 -27.16 25.80 4.26
N LYS A 38 -26.22 26.77 4.28
CA LYS A 38 -26.34 28.04 3.53
C LYS A 38 -25.84 27.92 2.09
N CYS A 39 -24.92 26.99 1.83
CA CYS A 39 -24.60 26.58 0.47
C CYS A 39 -25.82 25.84 -0.08
N ASP A 40 -26.70 26.57 -0.76
CA ASP A 40 -27.90 26.01 -1.34
C ASP A 40 -27.55 25.15 -2.56
N VAL A 41 -27.17 23.89 -2.29
CA VAL A 41 -26.83 22.90 -3.32
C VAL A 41 -28.02 22.65 -4.27
N SER A 42 -29.24 23.01 -3.85
CA SER A 42 -30.45 22.87 -4.69
C SER A 42 -30.54 23.92 -5.80
N ASN A 43 -29.86 25.06 -5.66
CA ASN A 43 -29.80 26.13 -6.66
C ASN A 43 -28.56 26.08 -7.57
N MET A 44 -27.73 25.03 -7.45
CA MET A 44 -26.61 24.83 -8.37
C MET A 44 -27.14 24.18 -9.64
N GLU A 45 -27.45 24.99 -10.65
CA GLU A 45 -27.78 24.49 -11.98
C GLU A 45 -26.57 23.75 -12.56
N ILE A 46 -26.70 22.44 -12.78
CA ILE A 46 -25.68 21.67 -13.51
C ILE A 46 -25.70 22.16 -14.95
N THR A 47 -24.73 23.01 -15.29
CA THR A 47 -24.52 23.52 -16.66
C THR A 47 -24.49 22.37 -17.66
N GLU A 48 -25.04 22.59 -18.85
CA GLU A 48 -25.12 21.58 -19.90
C GLU A 48 -23.74 21.00 -20.26
N GLU A 49 -22.69 21.82 -20.24
CA GLU A 49 -21.30 21.39 -20.44
C GLU A 49 -20.85 20.36 -19.40
N LEU A 50 -21.19 20.58 -18.13
CA LEU A 50 -20.84 19.65 -17.04
C LEU A 50 -21.63 18.34 -17.13
N ARG A 51 -22.87 18.36 -17.62
CA ARG A 51 -23.64 17.13 -17.91
C ARG A 51 -22.97 16.31 -19.01
N GLN A 52 -22.51 16.97 -20.07
CA GLN A 52 -21.78 16.33 -21.16
C GLN A 52 -20.44 15.74 -20.68
N TYR A 53 -19.72 16.47 -19.82
CA TYR A 53 -18.50 15.98 -19.19
C TYR A 53 -18.75 14.72 -18.35
N PHE A 54 -19.80 14.69 -17.54
CA PHE A 54 -20.15 13.48 -16.78
C PHE A 54 -20.49 12.30 -17.69
N ALA A 55 -21.22 12.52 -18.78
CA ALA A 55 -21.50 11.48 -19.77
C ALA A 55 -20.21 10.93 -20.44
N GLN A 56 -19.23 11.79 -20.71
CA GLN A 56 -17.92 11.37 -21.21
C GLN A 56 -17.10 10.62 -20.16
N THR A 57 -17.14 11.10 -18.91
CA THR A 57 -16.41 10.49 -17.79
C THR A 57 -16.92 9.09 -17.48
N GLU A 58 -18.24 8.88 -17.52
CA GLU A 58 -18.83 7.55 -17.32
C GLU A 58 -18.41 6.57 -18.42
N LYS A 59 -18.41 7.00 -19.69
CA LYS A 59 -17.91 6.16 -20.80
C LYS A 59 -16.44 5.77 -20.60
N HIS A 60 -15.59 6.70 -20.18
CA HIS A 60 -14.18 6.41 -19.91
C HIS A 60 -14.01 5.44 -18.74
N LYS A 61 -14.77 5.61 -17.66
CA LYS A 61 -14.74 4.69 -16.52
C LYS A 61 -15.20 3.29 -16.90
N GLU A 62 -16.23 3.17 -17.73
CA GLU A 62 -16.70 1.88 -18.24
C GLU A 62 -15.64 1.22 -19.13
N GLU A 63 -14.97 1.99 -19.99
CA GLU A 63 -13.86 1.49 -20.82
C GLU A 63 -12.67 1.02 -19.97
N LEU A 64 -12.27 1.81 -18.97
CA LEU A 64 -11.22 1.43 -18.04
C LEU A 64 -11.58 0.17 -17.24
N ARG A 65 -12.84 0.04 -16.81
CA ARG A 65 -13.32 -1.15 -16.08
C ARG A 65 -13.24 -2.40 -16.96
N ARG A 66 -13.63 -2.30 -18.24
CA ARG A 66 -13.47 -3.40 -19.21
C ARG A 66 -12.00 -3.77 -19.44
N GLN A 67 -11.11 -2.78 -19.55
CA GLN A 67 -9.67 -3.04 -19.67
C GLN A 67 -9.13 -3.75 -18.43
N GLN A 68 -9.51 -3.31 -17.23
CA GLN A 68 -9.09 -3.96 -15.98
C GLN A 68 -9.61 -5.39 -15.87
N GLU A 69 -10.83 -5.68 -16.32
CA GLU A 69 -11.37 -7.05 -16.33
C GLU A 69 -10.58 -7.95 -17.28
N LEU A 70 -10.25 -7.48 -18.49
CA LEU A 70 -9.42 -8.21 -19.46
C LEU A 70 -8.00 -8.43 -18.94
N GLU A 71 -7.36 -7.38 -18.40
CA GLU A 71 -6.04 -7.47 -17.78
C GLU A 71 -6.04 -8.42 -16.58
N ALA A 72 -7.11 -8.43 -15.77
CA ALA A 72 -7.24 -9.37 -14.65
C ALA A 72 -7.41 -10.82 -15.12
N GLU A 73 -8.14 -11.05 -16.21
CA GLU A 73 -8.29 -12.37 -16.84
C GLU A 73 -6.95 -12.85 -17.43
N GLU A 74 -6.21 -11.95 -18.08
CA GLU A 74 -4.86 -12.20 -18.58
C GLU A 74 -3.88 -12.52 -17.43
N LEU A 75 -3.92 -11.72 -16.35
CA LEU A 75 -3.12 -11.91 -15.15
C LEU A 75 -3.50 -13.17 -14.36
N ALA A 76 -4.76 -13.61 -14.39
CA ALA A 76 -5.20 -14.85 -13.75
C ALA A 76 -4.60 -16.09 -14.45
N THR A 77 -4.35 -16.00 -15.76
CA THR A 77 -3.67 -17.03 -16.54
C THR A 77 -2.15 -16.93 -16.38
N TYR A 78 -1.63 -15.73 -16.14
CA TYR A 78 -0.21 -15.47 -15.94
C TYR A 78 0.29 -16.11 -14.64
N VAL A 79 1.37 -16.90 -14.75
CA VAL A 79 2.11 -17.42 -13.60
C VAL A 79 3.32 -16.51 -13.38
N PRO A 80 3.39 -15.72 -12.29
CA PRO A 80 4.57 -14.92 -11.96
C PRO A 80 5.81 -15.81 -11.86
N ALA A 81 6.87 -15.44 -12.59
CA ALA A 81 8.15 -16.18 -12.66
C ALA A 81 8.87 -16.30 -11.29
N ASP A 82 8.44 -15.50 -10.33
CA ASP A 82 8.97 -15.28 -9.00
C ASP A 82 8.23 -16.08 -7.91
N GLN A 83 7.20 -16.86 -8.25
CA GLN A 83 6.51 -17.75 -7.30
C GLN A 83 7.45 -18.78 -6.64
N ASP A 84 8.52 -19.20 -7.31
CA ASP A 84 9.50 -20.13 -6.74
C ASP A 84 10.46 -19.48 -5.73
N LEU A 85 10.66 -18.16 -5.81
CA LEU A 85 11.57 -17.44 -4.91
C LEU A 85 10.99 -17.29 -3.50
N HIS A 86 9.65 -17.19 -3.38
CA HIS A 86 8.98 -16.94 -2.10
C HIS A 86 8.58 -18.22 -1.34
N ARG A 87 8.39 -19.36 -2.02
CA ARG A 87 8.00 -20.63 -1.37
C ARG A 87 9.09 -21.15 -0.43
N GLY A 88 10.36 -20.92 -0.76
CA GLY A 88 11.50 -21.36 0.06
C GLY A 88 11.69 -20.58 1.37
N ALA A 89 11.29 -19.31 1.40
CA ALA A 89 11.52 -18.44 2.56
C ALA A 89 10.57 -18.71 3.75
N TRP A 90 9.37 -19.23 3.49
CA TRP A 90 8.35 -19.50 4.52
C TRP A 90 8.46 -20.89 5.16
N LEU A 91 9.20 -21.82 4.56
CA LEU A 91 9.55 -23.11 5.15
C LEU A 91 10.89 -23.00 5.88
N SER A 92 11.00 -22.04 6.80
CA SER A 92 12.17 -21.95 7.69
C SER A 92 12.10 -23.08 8.72
N SER A 93 12.62 -24.24 8.32
CA SER A 93 12.85 -25.36 9.22
C SER A 93 14.05 -25.05 10.12
N ALA A 94 13.91 -25.27 11.43
CA ALA A 94 15.02 -25.17 12.38
C ALA A 94 16.05 -26.31 12.22
N ALA A 95 15.80 -27.28 11.34
CA ALA A 95 16.73 -28.35 11.02
C ALA A 95 17.84 -27.86 10.07
N ALA A 96 19.05 -28.39 10.23
CA ALA A 96 20.16 -28.10 9.34
C ALA A 96 19.78 -28.47 7.88
N PRO A 97 20.10 -27.62 6.88
CA PRO A 97 19.86 -27.95 5.48
C PRO A 97 20.53 -29.26 5.09
N ASN A 98 19.73 -30.23 4.61
CA ASN A 98 20.24 -31.53 4.16
C ASN A 98 21.05 -31.45 2.86
N GLU A 99 20.93 -30.33 2.16
CA GLU A 99 21.62 -30.07 0.89
C GLU A 99 22.73 -29.06 1.09
N ARG A 100 23.88 -29.30 0.46
CA ARG A 100 24.97 -28.33 0.43
C ARG A 100 24.45 -27.03 -0.21
N PRO A 101 24.61 -25.86 0.44
CA PRO A 101 24.19 -24.59 -0.12
C PRO A 101 24.74 -24.40 -1.54
N GLY A 102 23.85 -24.11 -2.49
CA GLY A 102 24.20 -23.92 -3.90
C GLY A 102 24.34 -25.19 -4.74
N ALA A 103 24.25 -26.41 -4.18
CA ALA A 103 24.37 -27.65 -4.95
C ALA A 103 23.26 -27.81 -5.99
N ARG A 104 22.01 -27.50 -5.65
CA ARG A 104 20.88 -27.51 -6.60
C ARG A 104 21.05 -26.49 -7.71
N ARG A 105 21.40 -25.24 -7.33
CA ARG A 105 21.69 -24.17 -8.29
C ARG A 105 22.80 -24.55 -9.26
N GLY A 106 23.84 -25.23 -8.79
CA GLY A 106 24.93 -25.73 -9.64
C GLY A 106 24.48 -26.81 -10.64
N ALA A 107 23.63 -27.76 -10.21
CA ALA A 107 23.07 -28.77 -11.08
C ALA A 107 22.11 -28.17 -12.13
N GLU A 108 21.28 -27.21 -11.74
CA GLU A 108 20.39 -26.47 -12.63
C GLU A 108 21.17 -25.65 -13.66
N MET A 109 22.21 -24.95 -13.22
CA MET A 109 23.12 -24.21 -14.10
C MET A 109 23.78 -25.13 -15.14
N LYS A 110 24.24 -26.31 -14.73
CA LYS A 110 24.81 -27.30 -15.65
C LYS A 110 23.76 -27.87 -16.61
N LYS A 111 22.51 -28.02 -16.17
CA LYS A 111 21.38 -28.46 -17.02
C LYS A 111 20.99 -27.41 -18.06
N LEU A 112 20.98 -26.13 -17.69
CA LEU A 112 20.56 -25.02 -18.56
C LEU A 112 21.66 -24.57 -19.52
N TYR A 113 22.89 -24.43 -19.03
CA TYR A 113 24.00 -23.78 -19.76
C TYR A 113 25.14 -24.74 -20.13
N GLY A 114 25.07 -26.02 -19.73
CA GLY A 114 26.04 -27.04 -20.14
C GLY A 114 27.48 -26.72 -19.72
N GLU A 115 28.40 -26.73 -20.68
CA GLU A 115 29.83 -26.43 -20.46
C GLU A 115 30.08 -24.95 -20.10
N ASP A 116 29.23 -24.03 -20.60
CA ASP A 116 29.33 -22.60 -20.33
C ASP A 116 28.78 -22.19 -18.95
N ALA A 117 28.24 -23.14 -18.18
CA ALA A 117 27.66 -22.86 -16.87
C ALA A 117 28.63 -22.11 -15.93
N ALA A 118 29.91 -22.50 -15.91
CA ALA A 118 30.92 -21.83 -15.08
C ALA A 118 31.17 -20.38 -15.53
N LYS A 119 31.13 -20.12 -16.84
CA LYS A 119 31.32 -18.79 -17.42
C LYS A 119 30.15 -17.87 -17.07
N ILE A 120 28.92 -18.36 -17.21
CA ILE A 120 27.70 -17.61 -16.86
C ILE A 120 27.67 -17.32 -15.37
N GLN A 121 27.97 -18.31 -14.52
CA GLN A 121 28.08 -18.09 -13.07
C GLN A 121 29.12 -17.03 -12.71
N ALA A 122 30.27 -17.03 -13.38
CA ALA A 122 31.31 -16.04 -13.16
C ALA A 122 30.85 -14.62 -13.57
N MET A 123 30.14 -14.51 -14.69
CA MET A 123 29.58 -13.23 -15.15
C MET A 123 28.52 -12.70 -14.18
N GLU A 124 27.61 -13.54 -13.72
CA GLU A 124 26.59 -13.17 -12.72
C GLU A 124 27.23 -12.71 -11.41
N ALA A 125 28.24 -13.44 -10.92
CA ALA A 125 28.97 -13.07 -9.71
C ALA A 125 29.68 -11.73 -9.89
N ALA A 126 30.31 -11.48 -11.04
CA ALA A 126 30.94 -10.19 -11.33
C ALA A 126 29.94 -9.02 -11.35
N LEU A 127 28.75 -9.24 -11.92
CA LEU A 127 27.68 -8.25 -11.92
C LEU A 127 27.14 -7.99 -10.51
N GLN A 128 26.92 -9.04 -9.71
CA GLN A 128 26.48 -8.91 -8.33
C GLN A 128 27.50 -8.14 -7.49
N LEU A 129 28.80 -8.46 -7.61
CA LEU A 129 29.86 -7.73 -6.92
C LEU A 129 29.90 -6.25 -7.31
N HIS A 130 29.66 -5.93 -8.59
CA HIS A 130 29.59 -4.54 -9.02
C HIS A 130 28.39 -3.81 -8.41
N PHE A 131 27.24 -4.49 -8.34
CA PHE A 131 26.04 -3.97 -7.68
C PHE A 131 26.29 -3.74 -6.19
N ASP A 132 26.80 -4.75 -5.47
CA ASP A 132 27.09 -4.70 -4.03
C ASP A 132 28.07 -3.57 -3.73
N ARG A 133 29.16 -3.44 -4.51
CA ARG A 133 30.12 -2.33 -4.39
C ARG A 133 29.46 -0.96 -4.51
N ASN A 134 28.48 -0.83 -5.42
CA ASN A 134 27.74 0.42 -5.59
C ASN A 134 26.77 0.67 -4.44
N CYS A 135 26.13 -0.37 -3.91
CA CYS A 135 25.25 -0.27 -2.76
C CYS A 135 26.04 0.06 -1.48
N ASP A 136 27.20 -0.54 -1.26
CA ASP A 136 28.08 -0.21 -0.12
C ASP A 136 28.57 1.23 -0.19
N ARG A 137 28.96 1.69 -1.39
CA ARG A 137 29.47 3.04 -1.59
C ARG A 137 28.39 4.11 -1.49
N ARG A 138 27.20 3.86 -2.05
CA ARG A 138 26.13 4.87 -2.17
C ARG A 138 25.08 4.76 -1.07
N GLN A 139 25.01 3.61 -0.39
CA GLN A 139 23.95 3.22 0.56
C GLN A 139 22.59 3.77 0.15
N PRO A 140 22.12 3.43 -1.07
CA PRO A 140 20.90 4.01 -1.60
C PRO A 140 19.74 3.63 -0.67
N LYS A 141 19.00 4.63 -0.19
CA LYS A 141 17.74 4.38 0.51
C LYS A 141 16.73 3.88 -0.51
N TYR A 142 16.44 2.58 -0.46
CA TYR A 142 15.38 2.00 -1.26
C TYR A 142 14.04 2.67 -0.88
N TRP A 143 13.27 3.04 -1.91
CA TRP A 143 12.02 3.78 -1.81
C TRP A 143 10.84 2.88 -1.36
N PRO A 144 9.79 3.46 -0.77
CA PRO A 144 9.74 3.91 0.60
C PRO A 144 9.63 2.75 1.60
N VAL A 145 10.37 2.84 2.71
CA VAL A 145 10.13 2.02 3.91
C VAL A 145 8.86 2.55 4.58
N ILE A 146 7.69 2.12 4.09
CA ILE A 146 6.41 2.40 4.74
C ILE A 146 6.32 1.46 5.94
N PRO A 147 6.30 1.97 7.18
CA PRO A 147 6.12 1.13 8.35
C PRO A 147 4.71 0.53 8.29
N LEU A 148 4.62 -0.76 7.97
CA LEU A 148 3.38 -1.52 8.12
C LEU A 148 3.18 -1.78 9.61
N ARG A 149 2.05 -1.32 10.17
CA ARG A 149 1.61 -1.73 11.50
C ARG A 149 1.01 -3.13 11.37
N LEU A 150 1.78 -4.15 11.74
CA LEU A 150 1.30 -5.50 11.99
C LEU A 150 0.72 -5.59 13.41
#